data_AF-A0A527X595-F1
#
_entry.id   AF-A0A527X595-F1
#
_cell.length_a   1.000
_cell.length_b   1.000
_cell.length_c   1.000
_cell.angle_alpha   90.00
_cell.angle_beta   90.00
_cell.angle_gamma   90.00
#
_symmetry.space_group_name_H-M   'P 1'
#
loop_
_entity.id
_entity.type
_entity.pdbx_description
1 polymer ?
#
loop_
_entity_poly.entity_id
_entity_poly.type
_entity_poly.pdbx_seq_one_letter_code
_entity_poly.pdbx_strand_id
1 'polypeptide(L)'
;IPTGHSFYDYDSKYVPGGSKHEIPAKISPNIYQKIQTLALKAHLAIGCRGVSRSDFRYDDRHSENGEIVWLEVNTQPGMTPTSLVPEIAAQAGHSFGDLLSWMVEDASCLR
;
A
#
# COMPACT_ATOMS: atom_id res chain seq x y z
N ILE A 1 2.64 -3.81 10.85
CA ILE A 1 3.54 -4.44 11.85
C ILE A 1 2.79 -5.63 12.44
N PRO A 2 3.21 -6.89 12.17
CA PRO A 2 2.60 -8.08 12.77
C PRO A 2 2.59 -8.00 14.29
N THR A 3 1.54 -8.47 14.94
CA THR A 3 1.41 -8.55 16.40
C THR A 3 1.29 -10.01 16.81
N GLY A 4 2.26 -10.51 17.59
CA GLY A 4 2.30 -11.92 18.04
C GLY A 4 2.97 -12.90 17.08
N HIS A 5 3.37 -12.46 15.87
CA HIS A 5 3.99 -13.29 14.84
C HIS A 5 5.31 -12.66 14.35
N SER A 6 6.26 -13.49 13.89
CA SER A 6 7.56 -13.03 13.39
C SER A 6 7.53 -12.49 11.94
N PHE A 7 6.44 -12.75 11.20
CA PHE A 7 6.27 -12.35 9.81
C PHE A 7 4.80 -11.99 9.52
N TYR A 8 4.54 -11.24 8.44
CA TYR A 8 3.20 -10.83 8.01
C TYR A 8 2.46 -11.97 7.29
N ASP A 9 1.92 -12.88 8.09
CA ASP A 9 1.22 -14.08 7.66
C ASP A 9 -0.30 -13.86 7.50
N TYR A 10 -1.06 -14.95 7.34
CA TYR A 10 -2.51 -14.90 7.16
C TYR A 10 -3.22 -14.28 8.37
N ASP A 11 -2.85 -14.70 9.58
CA ASP A 11 -3.47 -14.20 10.81
C ASP A 11 -3.16 -12.71 10.99
N SER A 12 -1.94 -12.29 10.66
CA SER A 12 -1.56 -10.88 10.65
C SER A 12 -2.42 -10.01 9.73
N LYS A 13 -2.99 -10.60 8.67
CA LYS A 13 -3.82 -9.92 7.66
C LYS A 13 -5.30 -9.83 8.04
N TYR A 14 -5.85 -10.89 8.64
CA TYR A 14 -7.31 -11.06 8.76
C TYR A 14 -7.84 -11.09 10.19
N VAL A 15 -7.01 -11.43 11.17
CA VAL A 15 -7.43 -11.41 12.57
C VAL A 15 -7.47 -9.96 13.07
N PRO A 16 -8.57 -9.51 13.68
CA PRO A 16 -8.62 -8.20 14.32
C PRO A 16 -7.50 -8.04 15.34
N GLY A 17 -6.65 -7.03 15.15
CA GLY A 17 -5.48 -6.82 16.00
C GLY A 17 -4.30 -7.78 15.72
N GLY A 18 -4.32 -8.53 14.61
CA GLY A 18 -3.18 -9.34 14.12
C GLY A 18 -2.07 -8.50 13.49
N SER A 19 -2.33 -7.24 13.19
CA SER A 19 -1.29 -6.26 12.89
C SER A 19 -1.69 -4.82 13.22
N LYS A 20 -0.69 -3.96 13.36
CA LYS A 20 -0.83 -2.50 13.46
C LYS A 20 -0.37 -1.83 12.17
N HIS A 21 -1.20 -0.95 11.62
CA HIS A 21 -0.83 -0.07 10.51
C HIS A 21 -0.34 1.28 11.07
N GLU A 22 0.83 1.72 10.63
CA GLU A 22 1.33 3.05 10.95
C GLU A 22 1.27 3.90 9.68
N ILE A 23 0.34 4.85 9.65
CA ILE A 23 0.06 5.71 8.50
C ILE A 23 0.04 7.17 8.99
N PRO A 24 0.95 8.05 8.52
CA PRO A 24 2.07 7.73 7.62
C PRO A 24 3.13 6.84 8.29
N ALA A 25 3.87 6.10 7.48
CA ALA A 25 4.97 5.26 7.96
C ALA A 25 6.07 6.13 8.61
N LYS A 26 6.59 5.70 9.76
CA LYS A 26 7.66 6.41 10.51
C LYS A 26 9.04 6.13 9.91
N ILE A 27 9.28 6.68 8.74
CA ILE A 27 10.55 6.60 8.00
C ILE A 27 10.99 8.00 7.59
N SER A 28 12.24 8.16 7.14
CA SER A 28 12.72 9.48 6.73
C SER A 28 11.94 10.02 5.52
N PRO A 29 11.74 11.34 5.40
CA PRO A 29 10.97 11.92 4.30
C PRO A 29 11.52 11.57 2.90
N ASN A 30 12.84 11.45 2.77
CA ASN A 30 13.49 11.05 1.52
C ASN A 30 13.07 9.64 1.09
N ILE A 31 13.08 8.69 2.03
CA ILE A 31 12.69 7.30 1.76
C ILE A 31 11.20 7.19 1.48
N TYR A 32 10.37 7.93 2.22
CA TYR A 32 8.93 8.00 1.97
C TYR A 32 8.63 8.44 0.52
N GLN A 33 9.23 9.55 0.07
CA GLN A 33 9.08 10.06 -1.28
C GLN A 33 9.63 9.10 -2.34
N LYS A 34 10.75 8.42 -2.05
CA LYS A 34 11.34 7.43 -2.93
C LYS A 34 10.40 6.22 -3.12
N ILE A 35 9.79 5.71 -2.05
CA ILE A 35 8.81 4.62 -2.13
C ILE A 35 7.58 5.05 -2.94
N GLN A 36 7.04 6.25 -2.72
CA GLN A 36 5.92 6.76 -3.53
C GLN A 36 6.27 6.86 -5.02
N THR A 37 7.46 7.37 -5.34
CA THR A 37 7.96 7.46 -6.72
C THR A 37 8.09 6.08 -7.36
N LEU A 38 8.63 5.10 -6.64
CA LEU A 38 8.78 3.73 -7.13
C LEU A 38 7.42 3.04 -7.31
N ALA A 39 6.47 3.26 -6.40
CA ALA A 39 5.12 2.71 -6.48
C ALA A 39 4.40 3.20 -7.74
N LEU A 40 4.47 4.50 -8.03
CA LEU A 40 3.90 5.08 -9.26
C LEU A 40 4.60 4.55 -10.51
N LYS A 41 5.94 4.45 -10.49
CA LYS A 41 6.71 3.90 -11.61
C LYS A 41 6.29 2.45 -11.91
N ALA A 42 6.13 1.62 -10.88
CA ALA A 42 5.68 0.25 -11.01
C ALA A 42 4.25 0.15 -11.60
N HIS A 43 3.31 0.95 -11.08
CA HIS A 43 1.94 1.03 -11.57
C HIS A 43 1.89 1.34 -13.08
N LEU A 44 2.64 2.35 -13.52
CA LEU A 44 2.71 2.76 -14.92
C LEU A 44 3.42 1.70 -15.79
N ALA A 45 4.53 1.14 -15.32
CA ALA A 45 5.31 0.16 -16.08
C ALA A 45 4.55 -1.15 -16.35
N ILE A 46 3.67 -1.56 -15.42
CA ILE A 46 2.82 -2.75 -15.56
C ILE A 46 1.54 -2.44 -16.36
N GLY A 47 1.25 -1.16 -16.62
CA GLY A 47 0.03 -0.74 -17.30
C GLY A 47 -1.21 -0.91 -16.41
N CYS A 48 -1.05 -0.81 -15.09
CA CYS A 48 -2.17 -0.82 -14.15
C CYS A 48 -3.13 0.36 -14.44
N ARG A 49 -4.39 0.15 -14.07
CA ARG A 49 -5.47 1.15 -14.12
C ARG A 49 -6.23 1.12 -12.81
N GLY A 50 -6.99 2.17 -12.51
CA GLY A 50 -7.67 2.32 -11.23
C GLY A 50 -6.66 2.24 -10.09
N VAL A 51 -6.92 1.36 -9.12
CA VAL A 51 -6.10 1.21 -7.93
C VAL A 51 -5.17 0.00 -8.00
N SER A 52 -3.93 0.18 -7.57
CA SER A 52 -3.02 -0.93 -7.28
C SER A 52 -2.29 -0.67 -5.97
N ARG A 53 -1.97 -1.72 -5.21
CA ARG A 53 -1.12 -1.61 -4.02
C ARG A 53 0.26 -2.20 -4.31
N SER A 54 1.30 -1.39 -4.17
CA SER A 54 2.69 -1.84 -4.29
C SER A 54 3.28 -2.04 -2.91
N ASP A 55 3.76 -3.26 -2.63
CA ASP A 55 4.31 -3.63 -1.34
C ASP A 55 5.85 -3.63 -1.40
N PHE A 56 6.48 -3.03 -0.38
CA PHE A 56 7.92 -2.86 -0.31
C PHE A 56 8.45 -3.39 1.03
N ARG A 57 9.69 -3.89 1.02
CA ARG A 57 10.51 -4.04 2.22
C ARG A 57 11.55 -2.93 2.25
N TYR A 58 11.71 -2.34 3.42
CA TYR A 58 12.74 -1.36 3.69
C TYR A 58 13.62 -1.88 4.82
N ASP A 59 14.93 -1.87 4.60
CA ASP A 59 15.95 -2.27 5.57
C ASP A 59 16.96 -1.13 5.76
N ASP A 60 16.90 -0.46 6.90
CA ASP A 60 17.73 0.69 7.24
C ASP A 60 19.05 0.33 7.94
N ARG A 61 19.34 -0.98 8.11
CA ARG A 61 20.49 -1.44 8.92
C ARG A 61 21.84 -1.37 8.20
N HIS A 62 21.82 -1.34 6.86
CA HIS A 62 23.02 -1.58 6.04
C HIS A 62 23.56 -0.36 5.30
N SER A 63 22.83 0.76 5.23
CA SER A 63 23.31 2.02 4.65
C SER A 63 22.51 3.21 5.15
N GLU A 64 23.06 4.43 5.03
CA GLU A 64 22.37 5.67 5.44
C GLU A 64 21.00 5.88 4.78
N ASN A 65 20.82 5.35 3.56
CA ASN A 65 19.56 5.41 2.83
C ASN A 65 18.75 4.10 2.90
N GLY A 66 19.26 3.10 3.63
CA GLY A 66 18.75 1.73 3.64
C GLY A 66 18.64 1.08 2.25
N GLU A 67 18.10 -0.12 2.24
CA GLU A 67 17.76 -0.89 1.03
C GLU A 67 16.24 -0.94 0.87
N ILE A 68 15.74 -0.63 -0.33
CA ILE A 68 14.31 -0.70 -0.66
C ILE A 68 14.14 -1.80 -1.69
N VAL A 69 13.42 -2.86 -1.31
CA VAL A 69 13.08 -3.98 -2.17
C VAL A 69 11.60 -3.90 -2.48
N TRP A 70 11.26 -3.75 -3.76
CA TRP A 70 9.88 -3.88 -4.22
C TRP A 70 9.52 -5.36 -4.30
N LEU A 71 8.47 -5.77 -3.59
CA LEU A 71 8.08 -7.17 -3.50
C LEU A 71 7.10 -7.55 -4.60
N GLU A 72 5.99 -6.81 -4.68
CA GLU A 72 4.87 -7.15 -5.52
C GLU A 72 3.98 -5.93 -5.82
N VAL A 73 3.12 -6.09 -6.81
CA VAL A 73 1.93 -5.25 -7.01
C VAL A 73 0.69 -6.11 -6.90
N ASN A 74 -0.30 -5.58 -6.19
CA ASN A 74 -1.62 -6.16 -6.06
C ASN A 74 -2.58 -5.28 -6.89
N THR A 75 -3.02 -5.78 -8.04
CA THR A 75 -3.97 -5.09 -8.94
C THR A 75 -5.41 -5.15 -8.44
N GLN A 76 -5.71 -6.06 -7.52
CA GLN A 76 -6.98 -6.14 -6.81
C GLN A 76 -6.72 -6.25 -5.30
N PRO A 77 -6.37 -5.14 -4.64
CA PRO A 77 -6.09 -5.14 -3.21
C PRO A 77 -7.37 -5.36 -2.40
N GLY A 78 -7.22 -5.80 -1.15
CA GLY A 78 -8.34 -5.91 -0.22
C GLY A 78 -9.03 -4.56 0.00
N MET A 79 -10.36 -4.60 0.15
CA MET A 79 -11.25 -3.44 0.33
C MET A 79 -12.10 -3.55 1.60
N THR A 80 -11.63 -4.29 2.60
CA THR A 80 -12.32 -4.42 3.89
C THR A 80 -11.94 -3.27 4.83
N PRO A 81 -12.64 -3.06 5.96
CA PRO A 81 -12.33 -1.97 6.90
C PRO A 81 -10.91 -2.00 7.47
N THR A 82 -10.24 -3.15 7.48
CA THR A 82 -8.83 -3.32 7.93
C THR A 82 -7.85 -3.41 6.77
N SER A 83 -8.28 -3.09 5.53
CA SER A 83 -7.40 -3.14 4.36
C SER A 83 -6.63 -1.85 4.18
N LEU A 84 -5.36 -1.98 3.77
CA LEU A 84 -4.44 -0.85 3.61
C LEU A 84 -4.91 0.20 2.61
N VAL A 85 -5.54 -0.19 1.49
CA VAL A 85 -5.93 0.76 0.44
C VAL A 85 -7.00 1.76 0.92
N PRO A 86 -8.13 1.31 1.50
CA PRO A 86 -9.09 2.20 2.14
C PRO A 86 -8.47 3.11 3.22
N GLU A 87 -7.59 2.57 4.07
CA GLU A 87 -6.94 3.36 5.13
C GLU A 87 -6.00 4.44 4.58
N ILE A 88 -5.21 4.12 3.55
CA ILE A 88 -4.32 5.07 2.88
C ILE A 88 -5.14 6.17 2.20
N ALA A 89 -6.24 5.82 1.52
CA ALA A 89 -7.13 6.78 0.88
C ALA A 89 -7.79 7.72 1.91
N ALA A 90 -8.24 7.19 3.04
CA ALA A 90 -8.80 7.97 4.13
C ALA A 90 -7.77 8.95 4.71
N GLN A 91 -6.51 8.52 4.89
CA GLN A 91 -5.45 9.43 5.31
C GLN A 91 -5.24 10.56 4.29
N ALA A 92 -5.30 10.25 2.99
CA ALA A 92 -5.19 11.23 1.91
C ALA A 92 -6.43 12.15 1.77
N GLY A 93 -7.45 11.99 2.63
CA GLY A 93 -8.64 12.84 2.64
C GLY A 93 -9.80 12.34 1.78
N HIS A 94 -9.75 11.11 1.27
CA HIS A 94 -10.82 10.51 0.49
C HIS A 94 -11.65 9.56 1.35
N SER A 95 -12.97 9.76 1.40
CA SER A 95 -13.84 8.79 2.07
C SER A 95 -13.84 7.46 1.30
N PHE A 96 -14.24 6.38 1.97
CA PHE A 96 -14.39 5.09 1.30
C PHE A 96 -15.41 5.16 0.14
N GLY A 97 -16.49 5.94 0.32
CA GLY A 97 -17.47 6.20 -0.74
C GLY A 97 -16.84 6.91 -1.94
N ASP A 98 -16.05 7.96 -1.70
CA ASP A 98 -15.38 8.69 -2.79
C ASP A 98 -14.41 7.80 -3.56
N LEU A 99 -13.64 6.96 -2.85
CA LEU A 99 -12.73 6.00 -3.46
C LEU A 99 -13.50 5.02 -4.38
N LEU A 100 -14.60 4.46 -3.90
CA LEU A 100 -15.41 3.52 -4.69
C LEU A 100 -16.05 4.20 -5.91
N SER A 101 -16.63 5.39 -5.73
CA SER A 101 -17.21 6.17 -6.83
C SER A 101 -16.17 6.43 -7.91
N TRP A 102 -14.99 6.91 -7.53
CA TRP A 102 -13.88 7.15 -8.47
C TRP A 102 -13.46 5.87 -9.22
N MET A 103 -13.34 4.73 -8.53
CA MET A 103 -12.98 3.46 -9.16
C MET A 103 -14.01 3.00 -10.19
N VAL A 104 -15.30 3.18 -9.91
CA VAL A 104 -16.39 2.78 -10.82
C VAL A 104 -16.48 3.75 -11.99
N GLU A 105 -16.30 5.05 -11.77
CA GLU A 105 -16.32 6.07 -12.82
C GLU A 105 -15.13 5.92 -13.78
N ASP A 106 -13.94 5.56 -13.29
CA ASP A 106 -12.76 5.28 -14.12
C ASP A 106 -12.86 3.95 -14.89
N ALA A 107 -13.74 3.04 -14.47
CA ALA A 107 -13.87 1.70 -15.05
C ALA A 107 -14.47 1.75 -16.46
N SER A 108 -13.64 2.02 -17.47
CA SER A 108 -14.01 1.96 -18.88
C SER A 108 -13.65 0.60 -19.50
N CYS A 109 -14.64 -0.05 -20.11
CA CYS A 109 -14.50 -1.33 -20.82
C CYS A 109 -13.89 -1.22 -22.22
N LEU A 110 -13.83 -0.01 -22.79
CA LEU A 110 -13.43 0.22 -24.18
C LEU A 110 -12.36 1.30 -24.28
N ARG A 111 -11.36 1.02 -25.12
CA ARG A 111 -10.57 2.02 -25.83
C ARG A 111 -10.99 1.97 -27.29
#